data_AF-A0A026W385-F1
#
_entry.id   AF-A0A026W385-F1
#
_cell.length_a   1.000
_cell.length_b   1.000
_cell.length_c   1.000
_cell.angle_alpha   90.00
_cell.angle_beta   90.00
_cell.angle_gamma   90.00
#
_symmetry.space_group_name_H-M   'P 1'
#
loop_
_entity.id
_entity.type
_entity.pdbx_description
1 polymer ?
#
loop_
_entity_poly.entity_id
_entity_poly.type
_entity_poly.pdbx_seq_one_letter_code
_entity_poly.pdbx_strand_id
1 'polypeptide(L)' 'MIARDCHIGTCALLVILSLFVETGHSIRCYQCNSTSNEYPFQCNEFLTGDEHLQPESCDYVYGAQYCVKHIGRFEGK' A
#
# COMPACT_ATOMS: atom_id res chain seq x y z
N MET A 1 -14.54 33.67 -31.70
CA MET A 1 -14.99 32.27 -31.87
C MET A 1 -13.82 31.28 -31.73
N ILE A 2 -12.60 31.65 -32.13
CA ILE A 2 -11.36 30.82 -32.12
C ILE A 2 -10.87 30.38 -30.71
N ALA A 3 -11.14 31.14 -29.64
CA ALA A 3 -10.67 30.81 -28.28
C ALA A 3 -11.41 29.63 -27.61
N ARG A 4 -12.64 29.34 -28.03
CA ARG A 4 -13.48 28.26 -27.46
C ARG A 4 -13.09 26.88 -27.98
N ASP A 5 -12.55 26.82 -29.20
CA ASP A 5 -12.14 25.58 -29.88
C ASP A 5 -10.78 25.06 -29.36
N CYS A 6 -9.86 25.94 -28.94
CA CYS A 6 -8.62 25.55 -28.25
C CYS A 6 -8.89 24.89 -26.89
N HIS A 7 -9.89 25.39 -26.18
CA HIS A 7 -10.39 24.77 -24.95
C HIS A 7 -11.00 23.39 -25.21
N ILE A 8 -11.74 23.22 -26.31
CA ILE A 8 -12.33 21.93 -26.69
C ILE A 8 -11.27 20.88 -27.02
N GLY A 9 -10.21 21.26 -27.75
CA GLY A 9 -9.11 20.34 -28.08
C GLY A 9 -8.34 19.89 -26.84
N THR A 10 -8.04 20.82 -25.94
CA THR A 10 -7.34 20.53 -24.67
C THR A 10 -8.19 19.64 -23.76
N CYS A 11 -9.50 19.94 -23.63
CA CYS A 11 -10.43 19.11 -22.87
C CYS A 11 -10.56 17.70 -23.45
N ALA A 12 -10.67 17.57 -24.78
CA ALA A 12 -10.75 16.27 -25.44
C ALA A 12 -9.49 15.42 -25.19
N LEU A 13 -8.30 16.03 -25.26
CA LEU A 13 -7.04 15.35 -24.96
C LEU A 13 -6.98 14.85 -23.51
N LEU A 14 -7.38 15.69 -22.54
CA LEU A 14 -7.38 15.31 -21.12
C LEU A 14 -8.37 14.18 -20.83
N VAL A 15 -9.57 14.22 -21.42
CA VAL A 15 -10.57 13.15 -21.31
C VAL A 15 -10.02 11.84 -21.88
N ILE A 16 -9.39 11.89 -23.05
CA ILE A 16 -8.76 10.71 -23.67
C ILE A 16 -7.67 10.16 -22.76
N LEU A 17 -6.78 11.01 -22.24
CA LEU A 17 -5.69 10.59 -21.34
C LEU A 17 -6.20 9.93 -20.05
N SER A 18 -7.29 10.45 -19.47
CA SER A 18 -7.88 9.85 -18.26
C SER A 18 -8.41 8.43 -18.47
N LEU A 19 -8.76 8.04 -19.70
CA LEU A 19 -9.19 6.66 -20.02
C LEU A 19 -8.03 5.65 -19.98
N PHE A 20 -6.77 6.12 -20.02
CA PHE A 20 -5.57 5.28 -19.95
C PHE A 20 -5.00 5.14 -18.53
N VAL A 21 -5.58 5.82 -17.54
CA VAL A 21 -5.14 5.72 -16.15
C VAL A 21 -5.75 4.47 -15.51
N GLU A 22 -4.93 3.46 -15.26
CA GLU A 22 -5.34 2.35 -14.40
C GLU A 22 -5.32 2.77 -12.92
N THR A 23 -6.30 2.30 -12.15
CA THR A 23 -6.31 2.49 -10.71
C THR A 23 -5.26 1.60 -10.07
N GLY A 24 -4.21 2.21 -9.50
CA GLY A 24 -3.26 1.49 -8.67
C GLY A 24 -3.90 1.13 -7.32
N HIS A 25 -3.96 -0.17 -7.01
CA HIS A 25 -4.34 -0.63 -5.69
C HIS A 25 -3.10 -0.75 -4.82
N SER A 26 -3.13 -0.08 -3.66
CA SER A 26 -2.11 -0.28 -2.64
C SER A 26 -2.40 -1.53 -1.84
N ILE A 27 -1.38 -2.33 -1.59
CA ILE A 27 -1.48 -3.48 -0.70
C ILE A 27 -1.45 -2.99 0.75
N ARG A 28 -2.26 -3.62 1.60
CA ARG A 28 -2.24 -3.40 3.04
C ARG A 28 -1.67 -4.63 3.74
N CYS A 29 -0.72 -4.44 4.64
CA CYS A 29 -0.01 -5.51 5.32
C CYS A 29 -0.08 -5.33 6.84
N TYR A 30 -0.07 -6.44 7.56
CA TYR A 30 0.15 -6.42 9.00
C TYR A 30 1.61 -6.04 9.27
N GLN A 31 1.80 -4.96 10.03
CA GLN A 31 3.11 -4.46 10.42
C GLN A 31 3.32 -4.72 11.90
N CYS A 32 4.39 -5.44 12.24
CA CYS A 32 4.68 -5.76 13.62
C CYS A 32 6.18 -6.02 13.80
N ASN A 33 6.73 -5.63 14.94
CA ASN A 33 8.13 -5.83 15.28
C ASN A 33 8.25 -6.71 16.53
N SER A 34 8.86 -7.89 16.40
CA SER A 34 9.04 -8.84 17.51
C SER A 34 10.01 -8.35 18.58
N THR A 35 10.79 -7.30 18.31
CA THR A 35 11.66 -6.66 19.31
C THR A 35 10.99 -5.49 20.02
N SER A 36 9.79 -5.08 19.59
CA SER A 36 9.04 -4.02 20.27
C SER A 36 8.40 -4.56 21.54
N ASN A 37 8.53 -3.81 22.62
CA ASN A 37 7.92 -4.13 23.91
C ASN A 37 6.48 -3.59 24.03
N GLU A 38 5.97 -2.91 22.99
CA GLU A 38 4.64 -2.30 22.96
C GLU A 38 3.55 -3.36 22.71
N TYR A 39 3.82 -4.32 21.83
CA TYR A 39 2.90 -5.43 21.49
C TYR A 39 3.64 -6.78 21.49
N PRO A 40 4.22 -7.21 22.63
CA PRO A 40 5.18 -8.31 22.71
C PRO A 40 4.65 -9.68 22.29
N PHE A 41 3.32 -9.86 22.24
CA PHE A 41 2.68 -11.14 21.96
C PHE A 41 1.90 -11.16 20.63
N GLN A 42 1.97 -10.11 19.82
CA GLN A 42 1.20 -10.04 18.56
C GLN A 42 2.02 -10.45 17.32
N CYS A 43 3.34 -10.51 17.45
CA CYS A 43 4.26 -10.95 16.40
C CYS A 43 4.61 -12.44 16.53
N ASN A 44 3.61 -13.31 16.43
CA ASN A 44 3.84 -14.75 16.49
C ASN A 44 4.02 -15.38 15.10
N GLU A 45 4.54 -16.61 15.09
CA GLU A 45 4.66 -17.44 13.88
C GLU A 45 3.30 -17.70 13.21
N PHE A 46 2.21 -17.69 13.99
CA PHE A 46 0.84 -17.74 13.52
C PHE A 46 0.11 -16.46 13.94
N LEU A 47 -0.59 -15.83 13.01
CA LEU A 47 -1.44 -14.68 13.28
C LEU A 47 -2.85 -15.21 13.56
N THR A 48 -3.12 -15.64 14.79
CA THR A 48 -4.42 -16.17 15.18
C THR A 48 -5.36 -15.04 15.54
N GLY A 49 -5.96 -14.40 14.52
CA GLY A 49 -7.09 -13.49 14.68
C GLY A 49 -6.94 -12.47 15.83
N ASP A 50 -5.79 -11.81 15.92
CA ASP A 50 -5.52 -10.83 16.97
C ASP A 50 -6.25 -9.51 16.65
N GLU A 51 -7.19 -9.14 17.52
CA GLU A 51 -8.08 -7.96 17.42
C GLU A 51 -7.36 -6.61 17.44
N HIS A 52 -6.06 -6.60 17.76
CA HIS A 52 -5.27 -5.38 17.93
C HIS A 52 -4.39 -5.04 16.72
N LEU A 53 -3.98 -6.04 15.93
CA LEU A 53 -3.14 -5.80 14.76
C LEU A 53 -4.04 -5.50 13.57
N GLN A 54 -3.92 -4.31 13.00
CA GLN A 54 -4.67 -3.92 11.81
C GLN A 54 -3.75 -3.80 10.59
N PRO A 55 -4.24 -4.13 9.38
CA PRO A 55 -3.47 -3.97 8.17
C PRO A 55 -3.29 -2.48 7.85
N GLU A 56 -2.04 -2.06 7.72
CA GLU A 56 -1.63 -0.69 7.41
C GLU A 56 -1.29 -0.56 5.92
N SER A 57 -1.38 0.67 5.39
CA SER A 57 -1.06 0.93 3.99
C SER A 57 0.44 0.78 3.72
N CYS A 58 0.80 0.12 2.61
CA CYS A 58 2.18 0.02 2.13
C CYS A 58 2.55 1.11 1.10
N ASP A 59 1.80 2.21 1.02
CA ASP A 59 2.08 3.33 0.09
C ASP A 59 3.49 3.93 0.23
N TYR A 60 4.09 3.77 1.41
CA TYR A 60 5.44 4.22 1.69
C TYR A 60 6.52 3.35 1.00
N VAL A 61 6.16 2.17 0.48
CA VAL A 61 7.05 1.25 -0.23
C VAL A 61 6.74 1.30 -1.73
N TYR A 62 7.72 1.72 -2.52
CA TYR A 62 7.57 1.76 -3.96
C TYR A 62 7.42 0.35 -4.55
N GLY A 63 6.33 0.13 -5.30
CA GLY A 63 6.10 -1.13 -6.01
C GLY A 63 5.84 -2.33 -5.10
N ALA A 64 5.26 -2.13 -3.92
CA ALA A 64 4.86 -3.22 -3.04
C ALA A 64 3.84 -4.14 -3.74
N GLN A 65 4.13 -5.44 -3.81
CA GLN A 65 3.27 -6.44 -4.46
C GLN A 65 2.78 -7.54 -3.51
N TYR A 66 3.48 -7.78 -2.39
CA TYR A 66 3.15 -8.83 -1.43
C TYR A 66 3.66 -8.47 -0.02
N CYS A 67 3.00 -9.02 0.99
CA CYS A 67 3.44 -8.89 2.39
C CYS A 67 4.53 -9.94 2.69
N VAL A 68 5.58 -9.52 3.39
CA VAL A 68 6.68 -10.41 3.81
C VAL A 68 6.58 -10.68 5.31
N LYS A 69 6.67 -11.95 5.70
CA LYS A 69 6.75 -12.37 7.10
C LYS A 69 8.06 -13.11 7.33
N HIS A 70 8.86 -12.60 8.27
CA HIS A 70 10.02 -13.33 8.77
C HIS A 70 9.63 -14.05 10.07
N ILE A 71 9.96 -15.34 10.16
CA ILE A 71 9.78 -16.16 11.37
C ILE A 71 11.12 -16.66 11.85
N GLY A 72 11.30 -16.72 13.17
CA GLY A 72 12.55 -17.13 13.82
C GLY A 72 13.24 -15.99 14.56
N ARG A 73 14.32 -16.33 15.28
CA ARG A 73 15.10 -15.36 16.06
C ARG A 73 15.91 -14.46 15.11
N PHE A 74 15.45 -13.21 14.95
CA PHE A 74 16.17 -12.19 14.20
C PHE A 74 17.56 -11.99 14.83
N GLU A 75 18.61 -12.20 14.03
CA GLU A 75 20.01 -12.14 14.48
C GLU A 75 20.29 -12.89 15.79
N GLY A 76 20.12 -14.21 15.83
CA GLY A 76 20.39 -15.07 16.99
C GLY A 76 21.81 -14.97 17.58
N LYS A 77 22.08 -13.86 18.26
CA LYS A 77 23.21 -13.62 19.16
C LYS A 77 22.79 -13.96 20.59
#